data_AF-A0A6J4PCB5-F1
#
_entry.id   AF-A0A6J4PCB5-F1
#
_cell.length_a   1.000
_cell.length_b   1.000
_cell.length_c   1.000
_cell.angle_alpha   90.00
_cell.angle_beta   90.00
_cell.angle_gamma   90.00
#
_symmetry.space_group_name_H-M   'P 1'
#
loop_
_entity.id
_entity.type
_entity.pdbx_description
1 polymer ?
#
loop_
_entity_poly.entity_id
_entity_poly.type
_entity_poly.pdbx_seq_one_letter_code
_entity_poly.pdbx_strand_id
1 'polypeptide(L)'
;MRISDCGLKDERRDRLALPFNPRSAIRNPQSQRMSQLALQHYLIVGAILFALGLIGFMTRRNLIVMFLSTELMFQGVSVNLIAFAHYHGNLYGQAFVIFVLVIAAAEASLALALVVLLFRTKNTLDADAWRELKG
;
A
#
# COMPACT_ATOMS: atom_id res chain seq x y z
N MET A 1 58.47 0.69 53.61
CA MET A 1 58.39 1.96 52.85
C MET A 1 58.17 1.65 51.37
N ARG A 2 56.92 1.60 50.89
CA ARG A 2 56.60 1.82 49.47
C ARG A 2 55.32 2.63 49.41
N ILE A 3 55.44 3.77 48.73
CA ILE A 3 54.46 4.81 48.53
C ILE A 3 53.50 4.39 47.40
N SER A 4 52.29 4.91 47.52
CA SER A 4 51.26 5.07 46.49
C SER A 4 51.77 5.28 45.06
N ASP A 5 51.10 4.63 44.12
CA ASP A 5 50.53 5.27 42.93
C ASP A 5 49.22 4.52 42.65
N CYS A 6 48.06 5.14 42.86
CA CYS A 6 47.41 6.12 41.97
C CYS A 6 46.94 5.50 40.65
N GLY A 7 45.65 5.12 40.64
CA GLY A 7 44.75 5.37 39.52
C GLY A 7 44.96 4.56 38.25
N LEU A 8 44.21 3.48 38.10
CA LEU A 8 43.53 3.26 36.84
C LEU A 8 42.18 2.59 37.07
N LYS A 9 41.14 3.43 36.99
CA LYS A 9 39.78 3.00 36.66
C LYS A 9 39.86 2.15 35.39
N ASP A 10 39.89 0.83 35.51
CA ASP A 10 39.60 -0.01 34.35
C ASP A 10 38.11 -0.31 34.36
N GLU A 11 37.38 0.66 33.82
CA GLU A 11 35.98 0.67 33.37
C GLU A 11 35.71 -0.41 32.28
N ARG A 12 36.49 -1.50 32.28
CA ARG A 12 36.39 -2.66 31.40
C ARG A 12 35.96 -3.94 32.11
N ARG A 13 35.65 -3.89 33.40
CA ARG A 13 34.87 -4.97 34.06
C ARG A 13 33.37 -4.88 33.80
N ASP A 14 32.87 -3.72 33.37
CA ASP A 14 31.43 -3.46 33.24
C ASP A 14 30.87 -3.67 31.81
N ARG A 15 31.72 -4.06 30.85
CA ARG A 15 31.32 -4.41 29.47
C ARG A 15 31.36 -5.91 29.17
N LEU A 16 31.44 -6.76 30.20
CA LEU A 16 31.31 -8.21 30.05
C LEU A 16 30.08 -8.70 30.82
N ALA A 17 28.93 -8.71 30.14
CA ALA A 17 27.71 -9.49 30.39
C ALA A 17 26.44 -8.65 30.20
N LEU A 18 26.19 -8.18 28.97
CA LEU A 18 24.79 -8.26 28.53
C LEU A 18 24.63 -9.66 27.94
N PRO A 19 23.98 -10.60 28.65
CA PRO A 19 23.58 -11.84 28.01
C PRO A 19 22.67 -11.44 26.85
N PHE A 20 23.05 -11.84 25.63
CA PHE A 20 22.13 -11.84 24.50
C PHE A 20 20.93 -12.66 24.95
N ASN A 21 19.81 -11.98 25.25
CA ASN A 21 18.58 -12.61 25.69
C ASN A 21 17.72 -12.87 24.44
N PRO A 22 17.77 -14.06 23.82
CA PRO A 22 16.99 -14.36 22.64
C PRO A 22 15.47 -14.32 22.90
N ARG A 23 15.02 -14.31 24.17
CA ARG A 23 13.60 -14.22 24.51
C ARG A 23 13.01 -12.83 24.27
N SER A 24 13.80 -11.76 24.20
CA SER A 24 13.28 -10.43 23.85
C SER A 24 13.01 -10.28 22.33
N ALA A 25 13.62 -11.14 21.52
CA ALA A 25 13.34 -11.26 20.08
C ALA A 25 12.11 -12.13 19.79
N ILE A 26 11.72 -13.01 20.72
CA ILE A 26 10.40 -13.67 20.72
C ILE A 26 9.36 -12.66 21.21
N ARG A 27 9.25 -11.55 20.48
CA ARG A 27 8.24 -10.53 20.73
C ARG A 27 6.89 -11.12 20.38
N ASN A 28 6.00 -11.07 21.35
CA ASN A 28 4.64 -11.56 21.35
C ASN A 28 3.92 -11.38 19.99
N PRO A 29 3.47 -12.46 19.31
CA PRO A 29 2.68 -12.36 18.07
C PRO A 29 1.32 -11.69 18.29
N GLN A 30 0.88 -11.51 19.54
CA GLN A 30 -0.39 -10.86 19.91
C GLN A 30 -0.37 -9.32 19.77
N SER A 31 0.76 -8.70 19.39
CA SER A 31 0.87 -7.24 19.23
C SER A 31 0.43 -6.72 17.84
N GLN A 32 -0.22 -7.56 17.01
CA GLN A 32 -0.72 -7.15 15.69
C GLN A 32 -2.25 -7.02 15.64
N ARG A 33 -2.92 -6.74 16.76
CA ARG A 33 -4.30 -6.25 16.69
C ARG A 33 -4.28 -4.76 16.42
N MET A 34 -4.65 -4.38 15.20
CA MET A 34 -4.96 -3.00 14.84
C MET A 34 -6.01 -2.44 15.81
N SER A 35 -5.70 -1.30 16.44
CA SER A 35 -6.68 -0.62 17.29
C SER A 35 -7.85 -0.12 16.44
N GLN A 36 -9.04 0.00 17.04
CA GLN A 36 -10.23 0.51 16.34
C GLN A 36 -10.01 1.91 15.76
N LEU A 37 -9.26 2.75 16.48
CA LEU A 37 -8.84 4.06 16.00
C LEU A 37 -7.98 3.93 14.73
N ALA A 38 -6.99 3.04 14.73
CA ALA A 38 -6.15 2.82 13.56
C ALA A 38 -6.99 2.35 12.36
N LEU A 39 -7.92 1.40 12.56
CA LEU A 39 -8.81 0.93 11.49
C LEU A 39 -9.56 2.08 10.82
N GLN A 40 -10.16 2.99 11.60
CA GLN A 40 -10.88 4.14 11.06
C GLN A 40 -9.98 5.03 10.19
N HIS A 41 -8.72 5.22 10.55
CA HIS A 41 -7.78 6.02 9.76
C HIS A 41 -7.54 5.39 8.37
N TYR A 42 -7.31 4.08 8.30
CA TYR A 42 -7.14 3.40 7.00
C TYR A 42 -8.41 3.44 6.15
N LEU A 43 -9.59 3.30 6.76
CA LEU A 43 -10.86 3.38 6.05
C LEU A 43 -11.10 4.76 5.44
N ILE A 44 -10.76 5.82 6.19
CA ILE A 44 -10.85 7.20 5.70
C ILE A 44 -9.87 7.41 4.54
N VAL A 45 -8.63 6.92 4.65
CA VAL A 45 -7.63 7.04 3.57
C VAL A 45 -8.12 6.34 2.30
N GLY A 46 -8.60 5.09 2.39
CA GLY A 46 -9.11 4.37 1.22
C GLY A 46 -10.36 5.03 0.63
N ALA A 47 -11.24 5.60 1.47
CA ALA A 47 -12.39 6.37 1.00
C ALA A 47 -11.99 7.67 0.27
N ILE A 48 -10.98 8.39 0.77
CA ILE A 48 -10.44 9.59 0.12
C ILE A 48 -9.83 9.22 -1.24
N LEU A 49 -9.02 8.17 -1.31
CA LEU A 49 -8.45 7.68 -2.56
C LEU A 49 -9.55 7.32 -3.56
N PHE A 50 -10.56 6.56 -3.13
CA PHE A 50 -11.69 6.21 -3.98
C PHE A 50 -12.45 7.44 -4.49
N ALA A 51 -12.73 8.42 -3.63
CA ALA A 51 -13.42 9.64 -4.02
C ALA A 51 -12.60 10.49 -5.00
N LEU A 52 -11.28 10.60 -4.80
CA LEU A 52 -10.39 11.30 -5.74
C LEU A 52 -10.36 10.60 -7.10
N GLY A 53 -10.32 9.27 -7.11
CA GLY A 53 -10.43 8.49 -8.34
C GLY A 53 -11.77 8.71 -9.05
N LEU A 54 -12.88 8.73 -8.31
CA LEU A 54 -14.21 9.00 -8.87
C LEU A 54 -14.29 10.40 -9.50
N ILE A 55 -13.80 11.43 -8.81
CA ILE A 55 -13.76 12.81 -9.31
C ILE A 55 -12.87 12.88 -10.57
N GLY A 56 -11.71 12.21 -10.54
CA GLY A 56 -10.81 12.10 -11.68
C GLY A 56 -11.46 11.46 -12.89
N PHE A 57 -12.18 10.36 -12.70
CA PHE A 57 -12.89 9.65 -13.76
C PHE A 57 -13.98 10.52 -14.42
N MET A 58 -14.78 11.24 -13.62
CA MET A 58 -15.86 12.08 -14.15
C MET A 58 -15.38 13.35 -14.86
N THR A 59 -14.23 13.90 -14.46
CA THR A 59 -13.76 15.21 -14.95
C THR A 59 -12.96 15.10 -16.25
N ARG A 60 -12.39 13.92 -16.54
CA ARG A 60 -11.34 13.77 -17.56
C ARG A 60 -11.92 13.16 -18.83
N ARG A 61 -11.59 13.76 -19.98
CA ARG A 61 -11.97 13.25 -21.32
C ARG A 61 -10.90 12.37 -21.98
N ASN A 62 -9.66 12.45 -21.49
CA ASN A 62 -8.56 11.63 -22.00
C ASN A 62 -8.68 10.20 -21.45
N LEU A 63 -8.78 9.22 -22.36
CA LEU A 63 -8.89 7.80 -22.04
C LEU A 63 -7.80 7.32 -21.07
N ILE A 64 -6.54 7.74 -21.25
CA ILE A 64 -5.44 7.34 -20.36
C ILE A 64 -5.72 7.79 -18.92
N VAL A 65 -6.18 9.03 -18.74
CA VAL A 65 -6.40 9.59 -17.41
C VAL A 65 -7.63 8.97 -16.75
N MET A 66 -8.64 8.58 -17.54
CA MET A 66 -9.79 7.84 -17.03
C MET A 66 -9.38 6.46 -16.50
N PHE A 67 -8.56 5.70 -17.25
CA PHE A 67 -8.04 4.41 -16.77
C PHE A 67 -7.19 4.56 -15.52
N LEU A 68 -6.30 5.56 -15.47
CA LEU A 68 -5.50 5.83 -14.27
C LEU A 68 -6.37 6.21 -13.06
N SER A 69 -7.49 6.90 -13.29
CA SER A 69 -8.44 7.23 -12.22
C SER A 69 -9.16 5.99 -11.70
N THR A 70 -9.56 5.06 -12.58
CA THR A 70 -10.14 3.76 -12.19
C THR A 70 -9.17 2.92 -11.37
N GLU A 71 -7.90 2.84 -11.77
CA GLU A 71 -6.85 2.14 -11.00
C GLU A 71 -6.69 2.74 -9.59
N LEU A 72 -6.75 4.07 -9.48
CA LEU A 72 -6.68 4.76 -8.19
C LEU A 72 -7.90 4.44 -7.30
N MET A 73 -9.10 4.30 -7.88
CA MET A 73 -10.29 3.83 -7.15
C MET A 73 -10.09 2.40 -6.63
N PHE A 74 -9.56 1.50 -7.48
CA PHE A 74 -9.33 0.10 -7.16
C PHE A 74 -8.27 -0.07 -6.05
N GLN A 75 -7.22 0.75 -6.06
CA GLN A 75 -6.21 0.78 -5.00
C GLN A 75 -6.79 1.27 -3.66
N GLY A 76 -7.71 2.25 -3.68
CA GLY A 76 -8.43 2.70 -2.47
C GLY A 76 -9.27 1.59 -1.83
N VAL A 77 -9.99 0.81 -2.65
CA VAL A 77 -10.77 -0.35 -2.17
C VAL A 77 -9.86 -1.44 -1.60
N SER A 78 -8.71 -1.69 -2.23
CA SER A 78 -7.73 -2.67 -1.75
C SER A 78 -7.15 -2.31 -0.38
N VAL A 79 -6.91 -1.02 -0.12
CA VAL A 79 -6.49 -0.50 1.20
C VAL A 79 -7.56 -0.73 2.27
N ASN A 80 -8.83 -0.48 1.94
CA ASN A 80 -9.92 -0.77 2.89
C ASN A 80 -10.05 -2.26 3.19
N LEU A 81 -9.87 -3.10 2.17
CA LEU A 81 -9.97 -4.54 2.29
C LEU A 81 -8.85 -5.14 3.15
N ILE A 82 -7.60 -4.70 2.96
CA ILE A 82 -6.48 -5.15 3.80
C ILE A 82 -6.63 -4.66 5.25
N ALA A 83 -7.17 -3.46 5.47
CA ALA A 83 -7.44 -2.94 6.81
C ALA A 83 -8.47 -3.81 7.57
N PHE A 84 -9.54 -4.22 6.91
CA PHE A 84 -10.53 -5.15 7.48
C PHE A 84 -9.96 -6.55 7.70
N ALA A 85 -9.18 -7.07 6.74
CA ALA A 85 -8.53 -8.38 6.85
C ALA A 85 -7.56 -8.43 8.04
N HIS A 86 -6.78 -7.37 8.24
CA HIS A 86 -5.87 -7.24 9.38
C HIS A 86 -6.62 -7.06 10.70
N TYR A 87 -7.71 -6.30 10.74
CA TYR A 87 -8.51 -6.12 11.97
C TYR A 87 -9.13 -7.43 12.47
N HIS A 88 -9.59 -8.29 11.56
CA HIS A 88 -10.13 -9.62 11.90
C HIS A 88 -9.07 -10.72 12.02
N GLY A 89 -7.79 -10.42 11.73
CA GLY A 89 -6.72 -11.41 11.72
C GLY A 89 -6.90 -12.52 10.66
N ASN A 90 -7.60 -12.22 9.56
CA ASN A 90 -7.90 -13.19 8.52
C ASN A 90 -6.85 -13.17 7.40
N LEU A 91 -6.04 -14.22 7.34
CA LEU A 91 -5.01 -14.42 6.30
C LEU A 91 -5.61 -14.60 4.89
N TYR A 92 -6.80 -15.19 4.76
CA TYR A 92 -7.47 -15.33 3.46
C TYR A 92 -7.85 -13.97 2.88
N GLY A 93 -8.29 -13.03 3.73
CA GLY A 93 -8.60 -11.67 3.31
C GLY A 93 -7.35 -10.94 2.79
N GLN A 94 -6.20 -11.17 3.41
CA GLN A 94 -4.92 -10.61 2.94
C GLN A 94 -4.46 -11.23 1.62
N ALA A 95 -4.59 -12.56 1.48
CA ALA A 95 -4.27 -13.25 0.23
C ALA A 95 -5.16 -12.78 -0.93
N PHE A 96 -6.45 -12.59 -0.68
CA PHE A 96 -7.39 -12.07 -1.69
C PHE A 96 -7.01 -10.68 -2.20
N VAL A 97 -6.50 -9.79 -1.34
CA VAL A 97 -5.98 -8.48 -1.77
C VAL A 97 -4.82 -8.63 -2.75
N ILE A 98 -3.94 -9.61 -2.55
CA ILE A 98 -2.82 -9.87 -3.47
C ILE A 98 -3.34 -10.32 -4.85
N PHE A 99 -4.36 -11.18 -4.89
CA PHE A 99 -5.02 -11.54 -6.16
C PHE A 99 -5.61 -10.33 -6.87
N VAL A 100 -6.28 -9.47 -6.11
CA VAL A 100 -6.86 -8.20 -6.58
C VAL A 100 -5.78 -7.30 -7.19
N LEU A 101 -4.61 -7.16 -6.55
CA LEU A 101 -3.48 -6.39 -7.10
C LEU A 101 -2.90 -6.98 -8.40
N VAL A 102 -2.86 -8.31 -8.53
CA VAL A 102 -2.41 -8.97 -9.76
C VAL A 102 -3.40 -8.75 -10.90
N ILE A 103 -4.71 -8.83 -10.61
CA ILE A 103 -5.76 -8.54 -11.59
C ILE A 103 -5.69 -7.08 -12.03
N ALA A 104 -5.49 -6.14 -11.11
CA ALA A 104 -5.30 -4.72 -11.44
C ALA A 104 -4.10 -4.51 -12.38
N ALA A 105 -2.95 -5.15 -12.11
CA ALA A 105 -1.80 -5.07 -13.00
C ALA A 105 -2.08 -5.62 -14.41
N ALA A 106 -2.87 -6.70 -14.50
CA ALA A 106 -3.29 -7.27 -15.77
C ALA A 106 -4.27 -6.35 -16.52
N GLU A 107 -5.23 -5.74 -15.81
CA GLU A 107 -6.19 -4.78 -16.35
C GLU A 107 -5.49 -3.51 -16.88
N ALA A 108 -4.59 -2.91 -16.11
CA ALA A 108 -3.81 -1.75 -16.54
C ALA A 108 -3.00 -2.02 -17.81
N SER A 109 -2.43 -3.22 -17.93
CA SER A 109 -1.69 -3.65 -19.13
C SER A 109 -2.60 -3.77 -20.35
N LEU A 110 -3.79 -4.35 -20.16
CA LEU A 110 -4.82 -4.47 -21.21
C LEU A 110 -5.34 -3.09 -21.64
N ALA A 111 -5.61 -2.20 -20.69
CA ALA A 111 -6.07 -0.84 -20.94
C ALA A 111 -5.06 -0.03 -21.75
N LEU A 112 -3.78 -0.07 -21.37
CA LEU A 112 -2.73 0.63 -22.11
C LEU A 112 -2.56 0.06 -23.54
N ALA A 113 -2.58 -1.26 -23.69
CA ALA A 113 -2.50 -1.90 -25.01
C ALA A 113 -3.65 -1.47 -25.93
N LEU A 114 -4.87 -1.45 -25.38
CA LEU A 114 -6.06 -0.98 -26.10
C LEU A 114 -5.91 0.49 -26.51
N VAL A 115 -5.51 1.35 -25.57
CA VAL A 115 -5.34 2.79 -25.85
C VAL A 115 -4.29 3.04 -26.94
N VAL A 116 -3.16 2.33 -26.91
CA VAL A 116 -2.13 2.45 -27.95
C VAL A 116 -2.66 2.04 -29.32
N LEU A 117 -3.44 0.95 -29.38
CA LEU A 117 -4.05 0.49 -30.63
C LEU A 117 -5.07 1.50 -31.19
N LEU A 118 -5.89 2.10 -30.31
CA LEU A 118 -6.83 3.16 -30.66
C LEU A 118 -6.10 4.42 -31.15
N PHE A 119 -5.04 4.81 -30.46
CA PHE A 119 -4.24 5.98 -30.82
C PHE A 119 -3.62 5.83 -32.22
N ARG A 120 -3.13 4.64 -32.57
CA ARG A 120 -2.60 4.36 -33.92
C ARG A 120 -3.65 4.49 -35.03
N THR A 121 -4.94 4.36 -34.71
CA THR A 121 -6.01 4.37 -35.71
C THR A 121 -6.59 5.76 -35.93
N LYS A 122 -6.87 6.52 -34.86
CA LYS A 122 -7.53 7.83 -34.94
C LYS A 122 -6.63 9.02 -34.55
N ASN A 123 -5.37 8.79 -34.13
CA ASN A 123 -4.43 9.82 -33.63
C ASN A 123 -5.00 10.72 -32.52
N THR A 124 -6.04 10.27 -31.81
CA THR A 124 -6.69 11.00 -30.72
C THR A 124 -6.98 10.08 -29.54
N LEU A 125 -6.87 10.63 -28.33
CA LEU A 125 -7.16 9.98 -27.05
C LEU A 125 -8.43 10.51 -26.40
N ASP A 126 -9.18 11.35 -27.11
CA ASP A 126 -10.45 11.90 -26.64
C ASP A 126 -11.54 10.82 -26.70
N ALA A 127 -12.18 10.57 -25.56
CA ALA A 127 -13.28 9.62 -25.48
C ALA A 127 -14.49 10.04 -26.33
N ASP A 128 -14.72 11.34 -26.51
CA ASP A 128 -15.84 11.86 -27.31
C ASP A 128 -15.68 11.59 -28.81
N ALA A 129 -14.44 11.44 -29.29
CA ALA A 129 -14.14 11.16 -30.71
C ALA A 129 -14.64 9.79 -31.18
N TRP A 130 -15.02 8.90 -30.24
CA TRP A 130 -15.51 7.55 -30.50
C TRP A 130 -17.05 7.43 -30.42
N ARG A 131 -17.79 8.54 -30.35
CA ARG A 131 -19.28 8.56 -30.33
C ARG A 131 -19.95 8.29 -31.69
N GLU A 132 -19.28 7.56 -32.58
CA GLU A 132 -19.67 7.37 -33.98
C GLU A 132 -20.79 6.32 -34.16
N LEU A 133 -21.03 5.47 -33.15
CA LEU A 133 -22.16 4.53 -33.11
C LEU A 133 -23.41 5.22 -32.54
N LYS A 134 -24.06 6.04 -33.38
CA LYS A 134 -25.43 6.50 -33.15
C LYS A 134 -26.38 5.58 -33.91
N GLY A 135 -27.06 4.69 -33.18
CA GLY A 135 -28.31 4.08 -33.62
C GLY A 135 -29.47 5.02 -33.33
#